data_AF-A0A436WZ44-F1
#
_entry.id   AF-A0A436WZ44-F1
#
_cell.length_a   1.000
_cell.length_b   1.000
_cell.length_c   1.000
_cell.angle_alpha   90.00
_cell.angle_beta   90.00
_cell.angle_gamma   90.00
#
_symmetry.space_group_name_H-M   'P 1'
#
loop_
_entity.id
_entity.type
_entity.pdbx_description
1 polymer ?
#
loop_
_entity_poly.entity_id
_entity_poly.type
_entity_poly.pdbx_seq_one_letter_code
_entity_poly.pdbx_strand_id
1 'polypeptide(L)'
;MLNQNRREDRLSACVCCGFDPELKDPEAIARAARLSSFEHRLFEIFRRRFGRYVEADQIAYLLYADDPNGGPLFAKEVIGVTVGRLRKKLKPYGLTIDGMMGRGSSGRRLIWIEAKQAA
;
A
#
# COMPACT_ATOMS: atom_id res chain seq x y z
N MET A 1 1.59 -15.95 44.97
CA MET A 1 2.58 -15.59 43.92
C MET A 1 1.81 -15.32 42.64
N LEU A 2 2.01 -14.13 42.09
CA LEU A 2 1.17 -13.46 41.11
C LEU A 2 1.33 -14.10 39.72
N ASN A 3 0.25 -14.65 39.17
CA ASN A 3 0.18 -15.08 37.79
C ASN A 3 -0.25 -13.88 36.91
N GLN A 4 0.65 -12.92 36.74
CA GLN A 4 0.42 -11.66 36.01
C GLN A 4 0.68 -11.77 34.49
N ASN A 5 1.25 -12.87 34.00
CA ASN A 5 1.79 -12.95 32.64
C ASN A 5 0.78 -13.32 31.52
N ARG A 6 -0.54 -13.27 31.75
CA ARG A 6 -1.53 -13.60 30.69
C ARG A 6 -2.27 -12.38 30.11
N ARG A 7 -1.99 -11.17 30.61
CA ARG A 7 -2.60 -9.92 30.11
C ARG A 7 -1.71 -9.13 29.16
N GLU A 8 -0.42 -9.40 29.08
CA GLU A 8 0.53 -8.62 28.26
C GLU A 8 0.49 -8.98 26.76
N ASP A 9 0.01 -10.17 26.38
CA ASP A 9 -0.02 -10.65 24.98
C ASP A 9 -1.15 -10.08 24.09
N ARG A 10 -2.10 -9.32 24.65
CA ARG A 10 -3.22 -8.71 23.87
C ARG A 10 -3.12 -7.20 23.69
N LEU A 11 -1.98 -6.61 24.04
CA LEU A 11 -1.70 -5.19 23.85
C LEU A 11 -0.97 -4.88 22.52
N SER A 12 -0.59 -5.90 21.75
CA SER A 12 0.13 -5.79 20.47
C SER A 12 -0.76 -5.42 19.28
N ALA A 13 -2.05 -5.76 19.30
CA ALA A 13 -2.99 -5.36 18.27
C ALA A 13 -3.70 -4.04 18.64
N CYS A 14 -3.70 -3.04 17.74
CA CYS A 14 -4.45 -1.81 18.00
C CYS A 14 -5.94 -2.12 18.14
N VAL A 15 -6.52 -1.83 19.31
CA VAL A 15 -7.96 -1.97 19.57
C VAL A 15 -8.82 -1.10 18.63
N CYS A 16 -8.21 -0.07 18.04
CA CYS A 16 -8.83 0.88 17.14
C CYS A 16 -9.05 0.38 15.70
N CYS A 17 -8.19 -0.52 15.23
CA CYS A 17 -8.15 -0.91 13.81
C CYS A 17 -7.75 -2.37 13.58
N GLY A 18 -7.48 -3.14 14.65
CA GLY A 18 -7.04 -4.52 14.59
C GLY A 18 -5.64 -4.70 14.02
N PHE A 19 -4.84 -3.62 13.91
CA PHE A 19 -3.49 -3.71 13.36
C PHE A 19 -2.57 -4.39 14.35
N ASP A 20 -2.04 -5.54 13.96
CA ASP A 20 -0.96 -6.24 14.63
C ASP A 20 0.30 -6.14 13.76
N PRO A 21 1.39 -5.51 14.25
CA PRO A 21 2.63 -5.36 13.50
C PRO A 21 3.30 -6.70 13.19
N GLU A 22 3.03 -7.77 13.94
CA GLU A 22 3.63 -9.10 13.70
C GLU A 22 2.93 -9.86 12.58
N LEU A 23 1.63 -9.64 12.37
CA LEU A 23 0.85 -10.37 11.36
C LEU A 23 1.18 -9.95 9.92
N LYS A 24 1.86 -8.81 9.71
CA LYS A 24 2.24 -8.30 8.39
C LYS A 24 1.07 -8.38 7.36
N ASP A 25 -0.16 -8.08 7.78
CA ASP A 25 -1.35 -8.11 6.92
C ASP A 25 -1.56 -6.78 6.18
N PRO A 26 -1.43 -6.73 4.84
CA PRO A 26 -1.65 -5.51 4.06
C PRO A 26 -3.08 -4.96 4.18
N GLU A 27 -4.09 -5.81 4.44
CA GLU A 27 -5.48 -5.37 4.55
C GLU A 27 -5.75 -4.64 5.87
N ALA A 28 -5.27 -5.19 6.99
CA ALA A 28 -5.26 -4.48 8.27
C ALA A 28 -4.50 -3.14 8.19
N ILE A 29 -3.38 -3.09 7.45
CA ILE A 29 -2.62 -1.86 7.23
C ILE A 29 -3.42 -0.83 6.45
N ALA A 30 -4.17 -1.22 5.42
CA ALA A 30 -5.02 -0.29 4.66
C ALA A 30 -6.07 0.40 5.55
N ARG A 31 -6.67 -0.36 6.48
CA ARG A 31 -7.61 0.17 7.48
C ARG A 31 -6.91 1.12 8.46
N ALA A 32 -5.76 0.72 8.99
CA ALA A 32 -4.98 1.51 9.94
C ALA A 32 -4.44 2.82 9.34
N ALA A 33 -4.00 2.78 8.08
CA ALA A 33 -3.39 3.91 7.38
C ALA A 33 -4.38 5.02 6.97
N ARG A 34 -5.68 4.84 7.21
CA ARG A 34 -6.76 5.82 6.87
C ARG A 34 -6.64 6.30 5.42
N LEU A 35 -6.64 5.34 4.49
CA LEU A 35 -6.60 5.63 3.06
C LEU A 35 -7.93 6.24 2.60
N SER A 36 -7.88 7.25 1.73
CA SER A 36 -9.07 7.73 1.02
C SER A 36 -9.60 6.66 0.08
N SER A 37 -10.85 6.76 -0.39
CA SER A 37 -11.42 5.80 -1.35
C SER A 37 -10.55 5.62 -2.59
N PHE A 38 -9.96 6.71 -3.08
CA PHE A 38 -9.07 6.68 -4.25
C PHE A 38 -7.72 6.01 -3.93
N GLU A 39 -7.11 6.38 -2.80
CA GLU A 39 -5.87 5.75 -2.30
C GLU A 39 -6.07 4.25 -2.06
N HIS A 40 -7.23 3.85 -1.54
CA HIS A 40 -7.59 2.46 -1.28
C HIS A 40 -7.73 1.66 -2.58
N ARG A 41 -8.38 2.20 -3.62
CA ARG A 41 -8.44 1.55 -4.94
C ARG A 41 -7.04 1.34 -5.52
N LEU A 42 -6.20 2.37 -5.46
CA LEU A 42 -4.82 2.28 -5.94
C LEU A 42 -3.99 1.27 -5.12
N PHE A 43 -4.15 1.27 -3.79
CA PHE A 43 -3.51 0.29 -2.92
C PHE A 43 -3.93 -1.14 -3.27
N GLU A 44 -5.23 -1.38 -3.50
CA GLU A 44 -5.76 -2.70 -3.82
C GLU A 44 -5.20 -3.27 -5.13
N ILE A 45 -4.99 -2.42 -6.15
CA ILE A 45 -4.34 -2.81 -7.41
C ILE A 45 -2.95 -3.42 -7.13
N PHE A 46 -2.17 -2.79 -6.24
CA PHE A 46 -0.85 -3.28 -5.87
C PHE A 46 -0.90 -4.45 -4.89
N ARG A 47 -1.83 -4.46 -3.93
CA ARG A 47 -1.99 -5.53 -2.94
C ARG A 47 -2.25 -6.87 -3.60
N ARG A 48 -3.15 -6.90 -4.60
CA ARG A 48 -3.43 -8.12 -5.41
C ARG A 48 -2.22 -8.61 -6.21
N ARG A 49 -1.19 -7.77 -6.38
CA ARG A 49 0.03 -8.04 -7.14
C ARG A 49 1.28 -7.80 -6.28
N PHE A 50 1.20 -8.12 -5.00
CA PHE A 50 2.28 -7.84 -4.04
C PHE A 50 3.62 -8.37 -4.55
N GLY A 51 4.67 -7.54 -4.48
CA GLY A 51 6.01 -7.85 -4.98
C GLY A 51 6.21 -7.77 -6.49
N ARG A 52 5.15 -7.69 -7.30
CA ARG A 52 5.22 -7.64 -8.78
C ARG A 52 5.04 -6.21 -9.29
N TYR A 53 5.84 -5.84 -10.29
CA TYR A 53 5.68 -4.56 -10.97
C TYR A 53 4.38 -4.53 -11.79
N VAL A 54 3.71 -3.38 -11.72
CA VAL A 54 2.54 -3.03 -12.51
C VAL A 54 2.88 -1.78 -13.30
N GLU A 55 2.76 -1.86 -14.63
CA GLU A 55 3.07 -0.73 -15.51
C GLU A 55 2.12 0.44 -15.32
N ALA A 56 2.59 1.67 -15.48
CA ALA A 56 1.78 2.87 -15.22
C ALA A 56 0.50 2.93 -16.06
N ASP A 57 0.55 2.49 -17.32
CA ASP A 57 -0.62 2.41 -18.20
C ASP A 57 -1.63 1.38 -17.71
N GLN A 58 -1.16 0.23 -17.21
CA GLN A 58 -2.02 -0.78 -16.62
C GLN A 58 -2.65 -0.30 -15.31
N ILE A 59 -1.91 0.45 -14.48
CA ILE A 59 -2.46 1.07 -13.27
C ILE A 59 -3.57 2.05 -13.66
N ALA A 60 -3.33 2.93 -14.65
CA ALA A 60 -4.31 3.90 -15.11
C ALA A 60 -5.58 3.20 -15.64
N TYR A 61 -5.41 2.21 -16.51
CA TYR A 61 -6.51 1.41 -17.04
C TYR A 61 -7.34 0.79 -15.91
N LEU A 62 -6.71 0.12 -14.94
CA LEU A 62 -7.43 -0.52 -13.82
C LEU A 62 -8.09 0.48 -12.87
N LEU A 63 -7.50 1.66 -12.69
CA LEU A 63 -7.99 2.66 -11.74
C LEU A 63 -9.21 3.44 -12.27
N TYR A 64 -9.26 3.63 -13.59
CA TYR A 64 -10.30 4.41 -14.27
C TYR A 64 -11.20 3.57 -15.20
N ALA A 65 -11.10 2.23 -15.16
CA ALA A 65 -11.90 1.34 -16.02
C ALA A 65 -13.41 1.59 -15.93
N ASP A 66 -13.91 1.92 -14.74
CA ASP A 66 -15.33 2.17 -14.48
C ASP A 66 -15.71 3.67 -14.58
N ASP A 67 -14.78 4.54 -14.96
CA ASP A 67 -15.06 5.97 -15.17
C ASP A 67 -15.61 6.18 -16.59
N PRO A 68 -16.88 6.60 -16.75
CA PRO A 68 -17.49 6.80 -18.07
C PRO A 68 -16.78 7.89 -18.89
N ASN A 69 -15.98 8.75 -18.28
CA ASN A 69 -15.19 9.78 -18.95
C ASN A 69 -13.76 9.34 -19.26
N GLY A 70 -13.38 8.10 -18.95
CA GLY A 70 -12.04 7.55 -19.23
C GLY A 70 -10.92 8.06 -18.31
N GLY A 71 -11.25 8.83 -17.27
CA GLY A 71 -10.30 9.39 -16.32
C GLY A 71 -9.61 10.68 -16.81
N PRO A 72 -8.66 11.22 -16.01
CA PRO A 72 -8.01 12.50 -16.28
C PRO A 72 -6.95 12.40 -17.39
N LEU A 73 -6.78 13.49 -18.16
CA LEU A 73 -5.78 13.61 -19.23
C LEU A 73 -4.35 13.27 -18.78
N PHE A 74 -4.00 13.63 -17.54
CA PHE A 74 -2.68 13.40 -16.91
C PHE A 74 -2.76 12.29 -15.84
N ALA A 75 -3.35 11.16 -16.18
CA ALA A 75 -3.55 10.04 -15.25
C ALA A 75 -2.25 9.56 -14.60
N LYS A 76 -1.13 9.54 -15.33
CA LYS A 76 0.18 9.08 -14.84
C LYS A 76 0.72 9.98 -13.73
N GLU A 77 0.55 11.29 -13.88
CA GLU A 77 0.95 12.33 -12.93
C GLU A 77 0.10 12.24 -11.67
N VAL A 78 -1.22 12.09 -11.82
CA VAL A 78 -2.16 11.89 -10.70
C VAL A 78 -1.77 10.63 -9.90
N ILE A 79 -1.49 9.53 -10.58
CA ILE A 79 -1.00 8.30 -9.94
C ILE A 79 0.33 8.57 -9.23
N GLY A 80 1.27 9.29 -9.84
CA GLY A 80 2.55 9.65 -9.24
C GLY A 80 2.42 10.41 -7.92
N VAL A 81 1.58 11.46 -7.89
CA VAL A 81 1.28 12.24 -6.68
C VAL A 81 0.64 11.35 -5.62
N THR A 82 -0.33 10.52 -6.00
CA THR A 82 -1.05 9.63 -5.09
C THR A 82 -0.12 8.58 -4.50
N VAL A 83 0.77 7.99 -5.30
CA VAL A 83 1.82 7.06 -4.84
C VAL A 83 2.75 7.73 -3.83
N GLY A 84 3.13 8.99 -4.06
CA GLY A 84 3.94 9.76 -3.10
C GLY A 84 3.26 9.92 -1.75
N ARG A 85 1.94 10.18 -1.74
CA ARG A 85 1.12 10.27 -0.51
C ARG A 85 0.98 8.90 0.16
N LEU A 86 0.68 7.86 -0.60
CA LEU A 86 0.58 6.47 -0.11
C LEU A 86 1.87 6.02 0.56
N ARG A 87 3.04 6.26 -0.06
CA ARG A 87 4.34 5.92 0.55
C ARG A 87 4.49 6.51 1.95
N LYS A 88 4.12 7.79 2.14
CA LYS A 88 4.20 8.45 3.45
C LYS A 88 3.26 7.80 4.48
N LYS A 89 2.05 7.41 4.06
CA LYS A 89 1.07 6.75 4.93
C LYS A 89 1.43 5.31 5.28
N LEU A 90 2.04 4.57 4.34
CA LEU A 90 2.37 3.16 4.49
C LEU A 90 3.70 2.93 5.23
N LYS A 91 4.62 3.90 5.19
CA LYS A 91 5.96 3.77 5.77
C LYS A 91 5.98 3.36 7.25
N PRO A 92 5.14 3.95 8.14
CA PRO A 92 5.07 3.54 9.55
C PRO A 92 4.68 2.08 9.77
N TYR A 93 4.04 1.44 8.78
CA TYR A 93 3.55 0.06 8.82
C TYR A 93 4.48 -0.92 8.10
N GLY A 94 5.70 -0.51 7.77
CA GLY A 94 6.68 -1.38 7.11
C GLY A 94 6.44 -1.61 5.61
N LEU A 95 5.47 -0.92 5.00
CA LEU A 95 5.17 -1.04 3.57
C LEU A 95 5.67 0.17 2.78
N THR A 96 6.05 -0.08 1.53
CA THR A 96 6.38 0.98 0.58
C THR A 96 6.00 0.57 -0.84
N ILE A 97 5.82 1.57 -1.70
CA ILE A 97 5.63 1.36 -3.13
C ILE A 97 6.98 1.60 -3.78
N ASP A 98 7.58 0.55 -4.32
CA ASP A 98 8.82 0.65 -5.07
C ASP A 98 8.55 1.00 -6.53
N GLY A 99 9.46 1.73 -7.16
CA GLY A 99 9.36 2.15 -8.56
C GLY A 99 10.57 1.66 -9.34
N MET A 100 10.32 1.12 -10.53
CA MET A 100 11.41 0.82 -11.46
C MET A 100 11.89 2.12 -12.12
N MET A 101 13.19 2.39 -12.10
CA MET A 101 13.81 3.41 -12.94
C MET A 101 14.47 2.69 -14.13
N GLY A 102 13.90 2.83 -15.32
CA GLY A 102 14.43 2.23 -16.55
C GLY A 102 13.97 3.00 -17.80
N ARG A 103 14.66 2.79 -18.94
CA ARG A 103 14.30 3.41 -20.22
C ARG A 103 12.95 2.87 -20.71
N GLY A 104 11.86 3.58 -20.38
CA GLY A 104 10.52 3.35 -20.92
C GLY A 104 9.54 2.58 -20.02
N SER A 105 9.99 1.96 -18.92
CA SER A 105 9.09 1.36 -17.92
C SER A 105 8.93 2.30 -16.73
N SER A 106 7.68 2.55 -16.35
CA SER A 106 7.31 3.32 -15.15
C SER A 106 6.54 2.43 -14.17
N GLY A 107 6.94 1.15 -14.13
CA GLY A 107 6.36 0.14 -13.29
C GLY A 107 6.49 0.44 -11.80
N ARG A 108 5.47 0.07 -11.03
CA ARG A 108 5.43 0.24 -9.56
C ARG A 108 4.95 -1.05 -8.89
N ARG A 109 5.44 -1.33 -7.69
CA ARG A 109 5.05 -2.52 -6.90
C ARG A 109 4.90 -2.18 -5.42
N LEU A 110 4.00 -2.85 -4.71
CA LEU A 110 3.94 -2.80 -3.26
C LEU A 110 4.85 -3.88 -2.67
N ILE A 111 5.71 -3.50 -1.73
CA ILE A 111 6.64 -4.38 -1.05
C ILE A 111 6.80 -4.00 0.42
N TRP A 112 7.35 -4.92 1.21
CA TRP A 112 7.93 -4.60 2.51
C TRP A 112 9.17 -3.70 2.35
N ILE A 113 9.37 -2.75 3.25
CA ILE A 113 10.52 -1.83 3.22
C ILE A 113 11.84 -2.60 3.31
N GLU A 114 11.89 -3.66 4.11
CA GLU A 114 13.04 -4.56 4.24
C GLU A 114 13.46 -5.14 2.88
N ALA A 115 12.50 -5.56 2.05
CA ALA A 115 12.76 -6.10 0.72
C ALA A 115 13.33 -5.06 -0.26
N LYS A 116 13.16 -3.76 0.02
CA LYS A 116 13.76 -2.69 -0.77
C LYS A 116 15.25 -2.51 -0.47
N GLN A 117 15.67 -2.75 0.77
CA GLN A 117 17.05 -2.56 1.20
C GLN A 117 17.98 -3.71 0.74
N ALA A 118 17.39 -4.85 0.39
CA ALA A 118 18.10 -6.04 -0.07
C ALA A 118 18.27 -6.11 -1.61
N ALA A 119 17.74 -5.14 -2.36
CA ALA A 119 17.77 -5.06 -3.82
C ALA A 119 18.61 -3.87 -4.29
#